data_AF-A0A7V3A125-F1
#
_entry.id   AF-A0A7V3A125-F1
#
_cell.length_a   1.000
_cell.length_b   1.000
_cell.length_c   1.000
_cell.angle_alpha   90.00
_cell.angle_beta   90.00
_cell.angle_gamma   90.00
#
_symmetry.space_group_name_H-M   'P 1'
#
loop_
_entity.id
_entity.type
_entity.pdbx_description
1 polymer ?
#
loop_
_entity_poly.entity_id
_entity_poly.type
_entity_poly.pdbx_seq_one_letter_code
_entity_poly.pdbx_strand_id
1 'polypeptide(L)'
;MGNKNEKILPPWNIIILLFALLSALAACEKLATLINEEEIPVTGVSLNNTETTLLVGGSEQLVATVTPQDATNSNMSWTSSNSSVASVTTSGLVTGNAKGTADIVVTTQQKGFQATCKVTVTEAPLGSTVAAPSFSLNGGIYTQSQTVTLQCSTPGASFKYTTDGSDPKTSPTAVEGNSVFASMPMTIKAYAYKSGSDDSAVSTSSAYTITSGIVFVSPQGNDTYQGTVKFPKKTIASGIALADSLFATGEVRVAQGVYSINSQIDLKEGISLYGSYLNDFSERSLSNAVTTIQDGRTSGECTAIAGSSIGNATAFDGFTVKGASTGSGSSVCMSISSSSLSIRNNTFLCGTATGDSVGISMASYSSPFIYNNVIYGGNAGSRNIKIVMTQGSNPKIYNNTLIADTGTERRYVIQLREDSGGSCHPTLKNNSNSPNAIELG
;
A
#
# COMPACT_ATOMS: atom_id res chain seq x y z
N MET A 1 -49.72 32.66 -55.69
CA MET A 1 -51.15 32.72 -56.06
C MET A 1 -51.94 33.12 -54.83
N GLY A 2 -52.75 34.17 -54.93
CA GLY A 2 -53.69 34.57 -53.87
C GLY A 2 -53.68 36.06 -53.55
N ASN A 3 -53.93 36.91 -54.55
CA ASN A 3 -54.34 38.30 -54.35
C ASN A 3 -55.57 38.31 -53.43
N LYS A 4 -55.43 38.83 -52.20
CA LYS A 4 -56.57 39.11 -51.33
C LYS A 4 -56.91 40.58 -51.46
N ASN A 5 -58.11 40.83 -51.98
CA ASN A 5 -58.78 42.12 -52.02
C ASN A 5 -58.76 42.78 -50.64
N GLU A 6 -57.95 43.82 -50.48
CA GLU A 6 -58.12 44.76 -49.38
C GLU A 6 -59.37 45.59 -49.66
N LYS A 7 -60.46 45.26 -48.96
CA LYS A 7 -61.63 46.14 -48.86
C LYS A 7 -61.22 47.36 -48.05
N ILE A 8 -60.89 48.45 -48.74
CA ILE A 8 -60.68 49.76 -48.12
C ILE A 8 -62.01 50.16 -47.47
N LEU A 9 -62.00 50.33 -46.14
CA LEU A 9 -63.16 50.77 -45.38
C LEU A 9 -63.56 52.18 -45.85
N PRO A 10 -64.87 52.48 -46.01
CA PRO A 10 -65.32 53.80 -46.42
C PRO A 10 -64.84 54.87 -45.41
N PRO A 11 -64.50 56.09 -45.87
CA PRO A 11 -63.81 57.10 -45.06
C PRO A 11 -64.53 57.48 -43.75
N TRP A 12 -65.85 57.28 -43.67
CA TRP A 12 -66.63 57.50 -42.45
C TRP A 12 -66.32 56.49 -41.32
N ASN A 13 -65.92 55.25 -41.65
CA ASN A 13 -65.51 54.24 -40.65
C ASN A 13 -64.11 54.49 -40.11
N ILE A 14 -63.22 55.13 -40.88
CA ILE A 14 -61.90 55.56 -40.41
C ILE A 14 -62.05 56.69 -39.38
N ILE A 15 -63.02 57.59 -39.55
CA ILE A 15 -63.33 58.65 -38.58
C ILE A 15 -63.90 58.07 -37.28
N ILE A 16 -64.75 57.05 -37.34
CA ILE A 16 -65.31 56.39 -36.14
C ILE A 16 -64.22 55.61 -35.38
N LEU A 17 -63.30 54.95 -36.09
CA LEU A 17 -62.13 54.29 -35.49
C LEU A 17 -61.11 55.28 -34.91
N LEU A 18 -60.89 56.44 -35.55
CA LEU A 18 -60.06 57.52 -35.02
C LEU A 18 -60.70 58.21 -33.81
N PHE A 19 -62.02 58.38 -33.77
CA PHE A 19 -62.71 58.90 -32.57
C PHE A 19 -62.70 57.88 -31.42
N ALA A 20 -62.86 56.59 -31.71
CA ALA A 20 -62.71 55.52 -30.71
C ALA A 20 -61.27 55.44 -30.18
N LEU A 21 -60.25 55.55 -31.05
CA LEU A 21 -58.84 55.55 -30.67
C LEU A 21 -58.45 56.84 -29.91
N LEU A 22 -58.99 58.00 -30.28
CA LEU A 22 -58.75 59.28 -29.61
C LEU A 22 -59.46 59.35 -28.24
N SER A 23 -60.63 58.72 -28.12
CA SER A 23 -61.32 58.55 -26.83
C SER A 23 -60.64 57.54 -25.91
N ALA A 24 -60.00 56.50 -26.47
CA ALA A 24 -59.17 55.55 -25.72
C ALA A 24 -57.81 56.17 -25.31
N LEU A 25 -57.22 57.04 -26.14
CA LEU A 25 -55.98 57.76 -25.83
C LEU A 25 -56.23 58.84 -24.76
N ALA A 26 -57.36 59.56 -24.83
CA ALA A 26 -57.77 60.51 -23.80
C ALA A 26 -58.17 59.83 -22.48
N ALA A 27 -58.69 58.61 -22.52
CA ALA A 27 -58.92 57.79 -21.32
C ALA A 27 -57.59 57.24 -20.74
N CYS A 28 -56.58 56.98 -21.57
CA CYS A 28 -55.25 56.53 -21.14
C CYS A 28 -54.42 57.67 -20.52
N GLU A 29 -54.47 58.90 -21.06
CA GLU A 29 -53.77 60.06 -20.47
C GLU A 29 -54.42 60.55 -19.17
N LYS A 30 -55.73 60.32 -18.98
CA LYS A 30 -56.45 60.65 -17.74
C LYS A 30 -56.39 59.55 -16.67
N LEU A 31 -55.81 58.39 -16.98
CA LEU A 31 -55.43 57.34 -16.02
C LEU A 31 -53.99 57.53 -15.50
N ALA A 32 -53.11 58.23 -16.23
CA ALA A 32 -51.76 58.58 -15.78
C ALA A 32 -51.73 59.75 -14.76
N THR A 33 -52.87 60.38 -14.46
CA THR A 33 -52.98 61.57 -13.61
C THR A 33 -53.92 61.39 -12.41
N LEU A 34 -54.08 60.15 -11.93
CA LEU A 34 -54.79 59.82 -10.67
C LEU A 34 -54.20 58.61 -9.90
N ILE A 35 -52.91 58.35 -10.11
CA ILE A 35 -52.04 57.68 -9.13
C ILE A 35 -50.81 58.57 -8.99
N ASN A 36 -50.99 59.70 -8.29
CA ASN A 36 -49.88 60.27 -7.56
C ASN A 36 -49.62 59.26 -6.42
N GLU A 37 -48.84 58.22 -6.72
CA GLU A 37 -48.36 57.29 -5.70
C GLU A 37 -47.46 58.12 -4.80
N GLU A 38 -48.03 58.58 -3.68
CA GLU A 38 -47.31 59.38 -2.71
C GLU A 38 -46.10 58.56 -2.26
N GLU A 39 -44.91 58.98 -2.68
CA GLU A 39 -43.66 58.29 -2.35
C GLU A 39 -43.60 58.18 -0.83
N ILE A 40 -43.71 56.95 -0.31
CA ILE A 40 -43.56 56.68 1.12
C ILE A 40 -42.05 56.76 1.39
N PRO A 41 -41.56 57.84 2.04
CA PRO A 41 -40.13 58.05 2.14
C PRO A 41 -39.56 57.10 3.20
N VAL A 42 -38.37 56.56 2.94
CA VAL A 42 -37.58 55.96 4.02
C VAL A 42 -37.34 57.02 5.10
N THR A 43 -37.54 56.63 6.36
CA THR A 43 -37.33 57.43 7.58
C THR A 43 -36.25 56.84 8.49
N GLY A 44 -35.80 55.62 8.20
CA GLY A 44 -34.71 54.97 8.93
C GLY A 44 -34.35 53.58 8.37
N VAL A 45 -33.22 53.05 8.83
CA VAL A 45 -32.75 51.68 8.58
C VAL A 45 -32.22 51.09 9.87
N SER A 46 -32.46 49.79 10.09
CA SER A 46 -31.96 49.03 11.23
C SER A 46 -31.34 47.71 10.77
N LEU A 47 -30.45 47.14 11.59
CA LEU A 47 -29.83 45.85 11.36
C LEU A 47 -30.32 44.83 12.39
N ASN A 48 -30.34 43.56 12.00
CA ASN A 48 -30.61 42.45 12.93
C ASN A 48 -29.59 42.36 14.06
N ASN A 49 -28.32 42.71 13.79
CA ASN A 49 -27.22 42.71 14.74
C ASN A 49 -26.42 44.02 14.62
N THR A 50 -26.06 44.62 15.76
CA THR A 50 -25.20 45.83 15.82
C THR A 50 -23.75 45.50 16.17
N GLU A 51 -23.48 44.29 16.65
CA GLU A 51 -22.13 43.76 16.85
C GLU A 51 -22.12 42.25 16.57
N THR A 52 -21.01 41.73 16.07
CA THR A 52 -20.77 40.29 15.96
C THR A 52 -19.28 39.94 16.08
N THR A 53 -18.99 38.69 16.45
CA THR A 53 -17.64 38.13 16.48
C THR A 53 -17.53 36.94 15.53
N LEU A 54 -16.58 37.01 14.59
CA LEU A 54 -16.29 35.94 13.63
C LEU A 54 -14.88 35.37 13.87
N LEU A 55 -14.67 34.10 13.51
CA LEU A 55 -13.33 33.57 13.30
C LEU A 55 -12.84 33.95 11.90
N VAL A 56 -11.52 34.01 11.69
CA VAL A 56 -10.94 34.13 10.34
C VAL A 56 -11.49 33.00 9.44
N GLY A 57 -12.09 33.37 8.29
CA GLY A 57 -12.79 32.47 7.36
C GLY A 57 -14.27 32.23 7.67
N GLY A 58 -14.76 32.65 8.83
CA GLY A 58 -16.18 32.58 9.20
C GLY A 58 -17.01 33.65 8.51
N SER A 59 -18.33 33.42 8.41
CA SER A 59 -19.27 34.36 7.79
C SER A 59 -20.59 34.46 8.55
N GLU A 60 -21.26 35.59 8.39
CA GLU A 60 -22.57 35.86 8.98
C GLU A 60 -23.41 36.75 8.07
N GLN A 61 -24.72 36.48 8.02
CA GLN A 61 -25.67 37.25 7.24
C GLN A 61 -26.25 38.39 8.09
N LEU A 62 -25.99 39.64 7.67
CA LEU A 62 -26.69 40.80 8.19
C LEU A 62 -27.96 41.06 7.36
N VAL A 63 -29.03 41.42 8.04
CA VAL A 63 -30.34 41.72 7.45
C VAL A 63 -30.70 43.16 7.80
N ALA A 64 -30.86 44.00 6.78
CA ALA A 64 -31.27 45.40 6.93
C ALA A 64 -32.79 45.54 6.75
N THR A 65 -33.43 46.29 7.66
CA THR A 65 -34.87 46.58 7.63
C THR A 65 -35.09 48.09 7.55
N VAL A 66 -35.77 48.56 6.48
CA VAL A 66 -36.13 49.97 6.28
C VAL A 66 -37.43 50.32 7.01
N THR A 67 -37.58 51.56 7.46
CA THR A 67 -38.81 52.08 8.11
C THR A 67 -39.36 53.27 7.33
N PRO A 68 -40.67 53.32 7.02
CA PRO A 68 -41.64 52.23 7.18
C PRO A 68 -41.37 51.09 6.17
N GLN A 69 -41.92 49.89 6.43
CA GLN A 69 -41.64 48.70 5.63
C GLN A 69 -42.16 48.79 4.19
N ASP A 70 -43.18 49.61 3.96
CA ASP A 70 -43.82 49.91 2.68
C ASP A 70 -43.18 51.11 1.95
N ALA A 71 -41.99 51.55 2.36
CA ALA A 71 -41.26 52.62 1.67
C ALA A 71 -41.05 52.29 0.19
N THR A 72 -41.37 53.25 -0.68
CA THR A 72 -41.42 53.06 -2.14
C THR A 72 -40.05 52.78 -2.77
N ASN A 73 -38.94 53.13 -2.09
CA ASN A 73 -37.57 52.82 -2.51
C ASN A 73 -36.72 52.26 -1.35
N SER A 74 -36.58 50.93 -1.31
CA SER A 74 -35.79 50.22 -0.30
C SER A 74 -34.36 49.87 -0.75
N ASN A 75 -33.84 50.50 -1.81
CA ASN A 75 -32.50 50.20 -2.29
C ASN A 75 -31.45 50.65 -1.27
N MET A 76 -30.48 49.78 -1.01
CA MET A 76 -29.42 50.00 -0.04
C MET A 76 -28.06 49.57 -0.61
N SER A 77 -26.99 50.16 -0.10
CA SER A 77 -25.62 49.75 -0.35
C SER A 77 -24.93 49.33 0.95
N TRP A 78 -24.00 48.39 0.84
CA TRP A 78 -23.19 47.90 1.95
C TRP A 78 -21.75 48.31 1.76
N THR A 79 -21.10 48.75 2.83
CA THR A 79 -19.67 49.07 2.84
C THR A 79 -19.00 48.48 4.08
N SER A 80 -17.69 48.23 3.97
CA SER A 80 -16.85 47.85 5.10
C SER A 80 -15.80 48.93 5.31
N SER A 81 -15.55 49.31 6.57
CA SER A 81 -14.46 50.23 6.90
C SER A 81 -13.07 49.61 6.66
N ASN A 82 -12.96 48.27 6.63
CA ASN A 82 -11.72 47.57 6.29
C ASN A 82 -12.01 46.18 5.69
N SER A 83 -12.06 46.10 4.36
CA SER A 83 -12.33 44.85 3.63
C SER A 83 -11.23 43.79 3.79
N SER A 84 -10.01 44.18 4.19
CA SER A 84 -8.95 43.22 4.49
C SER A 84 -9.17 42.49 5.82
N VAL A 85 -9.99 43.05 6.72
CA VAL A 85 -10.38 42.45 8.01
C VAL A 85 -11.74 41.76 7.89
N ALA A 86 -12.77 42.44 7.38
CA ALA A 86 -14.06 41.83 7.08
C ALA A 86 -14.67 42.43 5.81
N SER A 87 -15.07 41.59 4.86
CA SER A 87 -15.76 42.02 3.63
C SER A 87 -17.26 41.76 3.75
N VAL A 88 -18.06 42.48 2.96
CA VAL A 88 -19.51 42.32 2.89
C VAL A 88 -19.97 42.27 1.44
N THR A 89 -20.90 41.38 1.09
CA THR A 89 -21.50 41.29 -0.24
C THR A 89 -22.62 42.31 -0.42
N THR A 90 -23.10 42.50 -1.65
CA THR A 90 -24.28 43.34 -1.94
C THR A 90 -25.55 42.85 -1.26
N SER A 91 -25.61 41.58 -0.85
CA SER A 91 -26.72 40.96 -0.12
C SER A 91 -26.54 41.00 1.40
N GLY A 92 -25.47 41.60 1.94
CA GLY A 92 -25.23 41.69 3.39
C GLY A 92 -24.55 40.47 4.02
N LEU A 93 -23.97 39.56 3.22
CA LEU A 93 -23.16 38.45 3.77
C LEU A 93 -21.78 38.98 4.12
N VAL A 94 -21.43 38.94 5.41
CA VAL A 94 -20.16 39.38 5.96
C VAL A 94 -19.22 38.19 6.08
N THR A 95 -17.96 38.33 5.65
CA THR A 95 -16.90 37.32 5.79
C THR A 95 -15.70 37.91 6.51
N GLY A 96 -15.20 37.21 7.55
CA GLY A 96 -13.98 37.58 8.26
C GLY A 96 -12.73 37.13 7.50
N ASN A 97 -11.89 38.08 7.08
CA ASN A 97 -10.70 37.84 6.26
C ASN A 97 -9.39 37.83 7.06
N ALA A 98 -9.27 38.71 8.07
CA ALA A 98 -8.09 38.79 8.93
C ALA A 98 -8.45 39.29 10.33
N LYS A 99 -7.63 38.97 11.33
CA LYS A 99 -7.81 39.44 12.71
C LYS A 99 -7.92 40.95 12.79
N GLY A 100 -8.92 41.46 13.50
CA GLY A 100 -9.11 42.89 13.71
C GLY A 100 -10.57 43.25 13.88
N THR A 101 -10.87 44.54 13.77
CA THR A 101 -12.25 45.05 13.80
C THR A 101 -12.54 45.81 12.52
N ALA A 102 -13.74 45.62 11.98
CA ALA A 102 -14.26 46.39 10.85
C ALA A 102 -15.73 46.73 11.10
N ASP A 103 -16.14 47.92 10.67
CA ASP A 103 -17.53 48.35 10.74
C ASP A 103 -18.19 48.11 9.40
N ILE A 104 -19.30 47.37 9.42
CA ILE A 104 -20.14 47.13 8.24
C ILE A 104 -21.30 48.10 8.29
N VAL A 105 -21.40 48.95 7.27
CA VAL A 105 -22.40 50.01 7.20
C VAL A 105 -23.36 49.72 6.06
N VAL A 106 -24.66 49.71 6.36
CA VAL A 106 -25.71 49.75 5.33
C VAL A 106 -26.19 51.20 5.17
N THR A 107 -26.31 51.68 3.94
CA THR A 107 -26.80 53.03 3.61
C THR A 107 -27.98 52.96 2.66
N THR A 108 -29.09 53.62 2.99
CA THR A 108 -30.25 53.74 2.08
C THR A 108 -29.93 54.73 0.97
N GLN A 109 -30.27 54.40 -0.28
CA GLN A 109 -30.06 55.32 -1.40
C GLN A 109 -30.91 56.57 -1.27
N GLN A 110 -32.12 56.41 -0.73
CA GLN A 110 -33.02 57.51 -0.42
C GLN A 110 -32.61 58.13 0.92
N LYS A 111 -32.23 59.42 0.91
CA LYS A 111 -31.90 60.25 2.08
C LYS A 111 -30.70 59.80 2.95
N GLY A 112 -30.02 58.71 2.61
CA GLY A 112 -28.73 58.33 3.21
C GLY A 112 -28.80 57.88 4.67
N PHE A 113 -29.90 57.26 5.11
CA PHE A 113 -29.97 56.67 6.46
C PHE A 113 -28.97 55.52 6.60
N GLN A 114 -28.34 55.43 7.77
CA GLN A 114 -27.29 54.45 8.03
C GLN A 114 -27.57 53.62 9.27
N ALA A 115 -27.18 52.34 9.19
CA ALA A 115 -27.03 51.47 10.35
C ALA A 115 -25.69 50.73 10.25
N THR A 116 -25.06 50.53 11.40
CA THR A 116 -23.70 49.99 11.50
C THR A 116 -23.69 48.74 12.37
N CYS A 117 -22.96 47.73 11.92
CA CYS A 117 -22.61 46.55 12.70
C CYS A 117 -21.08 46.49 12.87
N LYS A 118 -20.63 46.43 14.12
CA LYS A 118 -19.21 46.25 14.45
C LYS A 118 -18.84 44.77 14.41
N VAL A 119 -17.97 44.40 13.48
CA VAL A 119 -17.48 43.03 13.32
C VAL A 119 -16.11 42.90 13.95
N THR A 120 -15.99 42.02 14.94
CA THR A 120 -14.71 41.64 15.53
C THR A 120 -14.28 40.30 14.96
N VAL A 121 -13.22 40.28 14.16
CA VAL A 121 -12.62 39.05 13.65
C VAL A 121 -11.50 38.62 14.59
N THR A 122 -11.69 37.46 15.19
CA THR A 122 -10.71 36.82 16.07
C THR A 122 -10.01 35.70 15.32
N GLU A 123 -8.77 35.42 15.69
CA GLU A 123 -8.14 34.15 15.31
C GLU A 123 -8.77 33.04 16.13
N ALA A 124 -8.85 31.82 15.56
CA ALA A 124 -9.04 30.65 16.40
C ALA A 124 -7.97 30.67 17.51
N PRO A 125 -8.29 30.28 18.75
CA PRO A 125 -7.30 30.28 19.81
C PRO A 125 -6.05 29.52 19.34
N LEU A 126 -4.93 30.25 19.22
CA LEU A 126 -3.61 29.69 19.02
C LEU A 126 -3.40 28.66 20.15
N GLY A 127 -3.21 27.38 19.80
CA GLY A 127 -2.93 26.35 20.80
C GLY A 127 -4.00 25.28 21.05
N SER A 128 -4.96 25.04 20.15
CA SER A 128 -5.61 23.71 20.16
C SER A 128 -4.62 22.68 19.62
N THR A 129 -3.81 22.11 20.51
CA THR A 129 -2.93 21.00 20.16
C THR A 129 -3.77 19.78 19.82
N VAL A 130 -3.49 19.16 18.68
CA VAL A 130 -4.15 17.91 18.29
C VAL A 130 -3.87 16.84 19.35
N ALA A 131 -4.88 16.03 19.70
CA ALA A 131 -4.70 14.94 20.65
C ALA A 131 -3.67 13.93 20.15
N ALA A 132 -2.79 13.46 21.04
CA ALA A 132 -1.77 12.49 20.70
C ALA A 132 -2.41 11.18 20.18
N PRO A 133 -1.79 10.51 19.19
CA PRO A 133 -2.29 9.23 18.69
C PRO A 133 -2.32 8.16 19.79
N SER A 134 -3.30 7.28 19.70
CA SER A 134 -3.37 6.00 20.40
C SER A 134 -3.40 4.86 19.39
N PHE A 135 -2.92 3.70 19.81
CA PHE A 135 -2.80 2.51 18.98
C PHE A 135 -3.97 1.56 19.27
N SER A 136 -4.61 1.01 18.25
CA SER A 136 -5.69 0.01 18.41
C SER A 136 -5.24 -1.27 19.09
N LEU A 137 -3.93 -1.57 19.00
CA LEU A 137 -3.28 -2.72 19.60
C LEU A 137 -2.02 -2.24 20.31
N ASN A 138 -1.75 -2.75 21.50
CA ASN A 138 -0.51 -2.44 22.20
C ASN A 138 0.65 -3.27 21.64
N GLY A 139 1.88 -2.76 21.78
CA GLY A 139 3.08 -3.57 21.50
C GLY A 139 3.14 -4.80 22.40
N GLY A 140 3.80 -5.85 21.92
CA GLY A 140 3.83 -7.16 22.55
C GLY A 140 4.33 -8.23 21.58
N ILE A 141 4.27 -9.49 22.03
CA ILE A 141 4.67 -10.64 21.22
C ILE A 141 3.46 -11.15 20.44
N TYR A 142 3.61 -11.27 19.12
CA TYR A 142 2.62 -11.80 18.20
C TYR A 142 3.24 -12.87 17.33
N THR A 143 2.52 -13.98 17.14
CA THR A 143 2.96 -15.07 16.27
C THR A 143 2.61 -14.85 14.80
N GLN A 144 1.84 -13.81 14.48
CA GLN A 144 1.41 -13.46 13.12
C GLN A 144 1.38 -11.94 12.95
N SER A 145 1.42 -11.49 11.70
CA SER A 145 1.32 -10.06 11.35
C SER A 145 0.06 -9.41 11.92
N GLN A 146 0.17 -8.16 12.35
CA GLN A 146 -0.93 -7.36 12.91
C GLN A 146 -1.20 -6.12 12.08
N THR A 147 -2.45 -5.67 12.08
CA THR A 147 -2.82 -4.34 11.57
C THR A 147 -3.14 -3.44 12.75
N VAL A 148 -2.35 -2.38 12.93
CA VAL A 148 -2.50 -1.39 13.99
C VAL A 148 -3.12 -0.13 13.40
N THR A 149 -4.27 0.29 13.93
CA THR A 149 -4.92 1.53 13.53
C THR A 149 -4.56 2.65 14.51
N LEU A 150 -4.18 3.80 13.97
CA LEU A 150 -3.94 5.03 14.70
C LEU A 150 -5.25 5.81 14.84
N GLN A 151 -5.54 6.26 16.05
CA GLN A 151 -6.73 7.06 16.35
C GLN A 151 -6.40 8.15 17.37
N CYS A 152 -7.11 9.27 17.31
CA CYS A 152 -7.04 10.31 18.33
C CYS A 152 -8.44 10.91 18.57
N SER A 153 -8.61 11.62 19.67
CA SER A 153 -9.88 12.24 20.02
C SER A 153 -10.18 13.54 19.25
N THR A 154 -9.25 14.04 18.44
CA THR A 154 -9.45 15.25 17.62
C THR A 154 -10.11 14.87 16.28
N PRO A 155 -11.38 15.26 16.04
CA PRO A 155 -12.08 14.89 14.81
C PRO A 155 -11.43 15.52 13.57
N GLY A 156 -11.25 14.71 12.52
CA GLY A 156 -10.67 15.15 11.25
C GLY A 156 -9.15 15.38 11.29
N ALA A 157 -8.45 14.87 12.29
CA ALA A 157 -6.99 14.86 12.30
C ALA A 157 -6.43 13.76 11.36
N SER A 158 -5.32 14.07 10.71
CA SER A 158 -4.50 13.15 9.92
C SER A 158 -3.31 12.66 10.73
N PHE A 159 -2.60 11.64 10.25
CA PHE A 159 -1.51 10.99 10.98
C PHE A 159 -0.28 10.81 10.10
N LYS A 160 0.91 11.01 10.68
CA LYS A 160 2.17 10.48 10.15
C LYS A 160 2.80 9.54 11.16
N TYR A 161 3.47 8.51 10.67
CA TYR A 161 4.16 7.54 11.51
C TYR A 161 5.45 7.01 10.89
N THR A 162 6.31 6.45 11.73
CA THR A 162 7.50 5.67 11.37
C THR A 162 7.39 4.29 12.04
N THR A 163 8.04 3.28 11.46
CA THR A 163 8.07 1.90 12.00
C THR A 163 9.46 1.48 12.47
N ASP A 164 10.47 2.30 12.22
CA ASP A 164 11.87 2.08 12.62
C ASP A 164 12.22 2.76 13.96
N GLY A 165 11.25 3.39 14.62
CA GLY A 165 11.44 4.14 15.87
C GLY A 165 12.07 5.54 15.69
N SER A 166 12.31 5.99 14.45
CA SER A 166 12.74 7.38 14.17
C SER A 166 11.62 8.39 14.44
N ASP A 167 11.95 9.67 14.60
CA ASP A 167 10.92 10.70 14.86
C ASP A 167 10.12 11.00 13.58
N PRO A 168 8.80 10.79 13.55
CA PRO A 168 7.97 11.01 12.36
C PRO A 168 7.86 12.49 11.94
N LYS A 169 8.24 13.45 12.79
CA LYS A 169 8.24 14.88 12.44
C LYS A 169 9.44 15.30 11.59
N THR A 170 10.54 14.55 11.67
CA THR A 170 11.81 14.90 11.00
C THR A 170 12.32 13.81 10.08
N SER A 171 11.88 12.57 10.26
CA SER A 171 12.38 11.43 9.50
C SER A 171 11.87 11.43 8.06
N PRO A 172 12.75 11.22 7.06
CA PRO A 172 12.33 11.00 5.68
C PRO A 172 11.60 9.66 5.47
N THR A 173 11.65 8.74 6.45
CA THR A 173 10.93 7.45 6.40
C THR A 173 9.49 7.55 6.91
N ALA A 174 9.04 8.74 7.33
CA ALA A 174 7.69 8.95 7.80
C ALA A 174 6.65 8.71 6.70
N VAL A 175 5.61 7.96 7.05
CA VAL A 175 4.50 7.57 6.17
C VAL A 175 3.23 8.28 6.63
N GLU A 176 2.49 8.83 5.68
CA GLU A 176 1.15 9.39 5.89
C GLU A 176 0.10 8.26 5.93
N GLY A 177 -0.79 8.30 6.93
CA GLY A 177 -1.89 7.36 7.06
C GLY A 177 -2.10 6.86 8.47
N ASN A 178 -3.22 6.17 8.69
CA ASN A 178 -3.64 5.72 10.02
C ASN A 178 -3.65 4.19 10.18
N SER A 179 -3.14 3.43 9.22
CA SER A 179 -3.10 1.96 9.28
C SER A 179 -1.68 1.48 9.09
N VAL A 180 -1.13 0.83 10.11
CA VAL A 180 0.24 0.30 10.14
C VAL A 180 0.20 -1.21 10.08
N PHE A 181 0.87 -1.81 9.09
CA PHE A 181 0.97 -3.26 8.95
C PHE A 181 2.26 -3.76 9.61
N ALA A 182 2.13 -4.32 10.81
CA ALA A 182 3.23 -4.88 11.58
C ALA A 182 3.48 -6.35 11.18
N SER A 183 4.29 -6.56 10.14
CA SER A 183 4.67 -7.90 9.64
C SER A 183 6.07 -8.36 10.07
N MET A 184 6.82 -7.48 10.73
CA MET A 184 8.18 -7.71 11.22
C MET A 184 8.34 -7.02 12.58
N PRO A 185 9.33 -7.40 13.39
CA PRO A 185 9.65 -6.66 14.61
C PRO A 185 9.84 -5.17 14.35
N MET A 186 9.12 -4.32 15.07
CA MET A 186 9.11 -2.87 14.81
C MET A 186 8.67 -2.05 16.03
N THR A 187 8.97 -0.75 15.99
CA THR A 187 8.47 0.24 16.97
C THR A 187 7.76 1.34 16.21
N ILE A 188 6.50 1.60 16.53
CA ILE A 188 5.71 2.64 15.87
C ILE A 188 5.87 3.94 16.65
N LYS A 189 6.29 5.01 15.96
CA LYS A 189 6.13 6.38 16.46
C LYS A 189 5.20 7.14 15.55
N ALA A 190 4.26 7.89 16.12
CA ALA A 190 3.26 8.61 15.34
C ALA A 190 2.91 9.96 15.96
N TYR A 191 2.51 10.91 15.14
CA TYR A 191 1.85 12.13 15.58
C TYR A 191 0.63 12.42 14.70
N ALA A 192 -0.33 13.16 15.26
CA ALA A 192 -1.52 13.61 14.55
C ALA A 192 -1.43 15.11 14.28
N TYR A 193 -1.98 15.53 13.14
CA TYR A 193 -1.95 16.93 12.70
C TYR A 193 -3.27 17.33 12.04
N LYS A 194 -3.56 18.63 12.09
CA LYS A 194 -4.75 19.21 11.47
C LYS A 194 -4.46 20.67 11.10
N SER A 195 -4.84 21.08 9.90
CA SER A 195 -4.62 22.46 9.45
C SER A 195 -5.30 23.46 10.40
N GLY A 196 -4.57 24.50 10.80
CA GLY A 196 -5.04 25.50 11.77
C GLY A 196 -4.89 25.11 13.25
N SER A 197 -4.29 23.95 13.55
CA SER A 197 -3.98 23.48 14.91
C SER A 197 -2.50 23.16 15.06
N ASP A 198 -1.98 23.18 16.29
CA ASP A 198 -0.63 22.70 16.57
C ASP A 198 -0.60 21.17 16.52
N ASP A 199 0.47 20.60 15.95
CA ASP A 199 0.67 19.16 15.90
C ASP A 199 0.67 18.52 17.29
N SER A 200 0.15 17.30 17.38
CA SER A 200 0.21 16.55 18.62
C SER A 200 1.64 16.28 19.08
N ALA A 201 1.78 15.86 20.35
CA ALA A 201 2.96 15.15 20.81
C ALA A 201 3.15 13.84 20.02
N VAL A 202 4.40 13.36 19.94
CA VAL A 202 4.71 12.06 19.32
C VAL A 202 4.38 10.95 20.32
N SER A 203 3.49 10.05 19.94
CA SER A 203 3.22 8.81 20.66
C SER A 203 4.19 7.73 20.21
N THR A 204 4.75 6.98 21.16
CA THR A 204 5.64 5.84 20.90
C THR A 204 4.99 4.57 21.43
N SER A 205 4.87 3.54 20.59
CA SER A 205 4.39 2.22 21.03
C SER A 205 5.47 1.48 21.81
N SER A 206 5.08 0.51 22.64
CA SER A 206 5.99 -0.60 22.96
C SER A 206 6.39 -1.35 21.68
N ALA A 207 7.48 -2.11 21.71
CA ALA A 207 7.91 -2.89 20.56
C ALA A 207 6.88 -3.95 20.19
N TYR A 208 6.63 -4.12 18.89
CA TYR A 208 5.93 -5.28 18.34
C TYR A 208 6.98 -6.34 18.01
N THR A 209 6.89 -7.50 18.63
CA THR A 209 7.75 -8.65 18.33
C THR A 209 6.93 -9.64 17.53
N ILE A 210 7.21 -9.75 16.24
CA ILE A 210 6.57 -10.71 15.36
C ILE A 210 7.48 -11.95 15.29
N THR A 211 7.04 -13.10 15.81
CA THR A 211 7.89 -14.31 15.89
C THR A 211 7.76 -15.23 14.67
N SER A 212 6.76 -14.98 13.82
CA SER A 212 6.64 -15.61 12.51
C SER A 212 6.21 -14.64 11.43
N GLY A 213 6.88 -14.69 10.29
CA GLY A 213 6.63 -13.78 9.19
C GLY A 213 7.27 -14.24 7.89
N ILE A 214 7.17 -13.37 6.89
CA ILE A 214 7.57 -13.64 5.51
C ILE A 214 8.59 -12.59 5.08
N VAL A 215 9.70 -13.05 4.50
CA VAL A 215 10.67 -12.22 3.78
C VAL A 215 10.54 -12.48 2.28
N PHE A 216 10.57 -11.40 1.50
CA PHE A 216 10.44 -11.45 0.04
C PHE A 216 11.79 -11.23 -0.65
N VAL A 217 12.09 -12.07 -1.63
CA VAL A 217 13.33 -12.03 -2.43
C VAL A 217 12.95 -11.95 -3.92
N SER A 218 13.58 -11.05 -4.66
CA SER A 218 13.36 -10.87 -6.11
C SER A 218 14.68 -10.55 -6.81
N PRO A 219 14.90 -10.95 -8.08
CA PRO A 219 16.11 -10.58 -8.80
C PRO A 219 16.22 -9.06 -9.02
N GLN A 220 15.09 -8.35 -8.96
CA GLN A 220 14.98 -6.89 -9.03
C GLN A 220 15.15 -6.19 -7.66
N GLY A 221 15.35 -6.96 -6.60
CA GLY A 221 15.49 -6.45 -5.24
C GLY A 221 16.85 -5.82 -4.94
N ASN A 222 17.03 -5.41 -3.68
CA ASN A 222 18.30 -4.93 -3.14
C ASN A 222 18.51 -5.52 -1.74
N ASP A 223 19.72 -6.00 -1.45
CA ASP A 223 20.02 -6.62 -0.15
C ASP A 223 20.01 -5.63 1.02
N THR A 224 20.03 -4.33 0.76
CA THR A 224 19.81 -3.28 1.76
C THR A 224 18.33 -3.07 2.11
N TYR A 225 17.39 -3.60 1.32
CA TYR A 225 15.97 -3.41 1.54
C TYR A 225 15.43 -4.24 2.71
N GLN A 226 14.27 -3.86 3.23
CA GLN A 226 13.66 -4.49 4.41
C GLN A 226 13.06 -5.87 4.13
N GLY A 227 13.04 -6.34 2.88
CA GLY A 227 12.52 -7.66 2.53
C GLY A 227 10.99 -7.75 2.53
N THR A 228 10.31 -6.65 2.21
CA THR A 228 8.84 -6.59 2.02
C THR A 228 8.49 -6.81 0.55
N VAL A 229 7.21 -7.01 0.22
CA VAL A 229 6.74 -7.13 -1.18
C VAL A 229 7.21 -5.96 -2.05
N LYS A 230 7.10 -4.73 -1.52
CA LYS A 230 7.49 -3.50 -2.24
C LYS A 230 9.01 -3.29 -2.29
N PHE A 231 9.72 -3.75 -1.26
CA PHE A 231 11.17 -3.61 -1.13
C PHE A 231 11.80 -4.97 -0.84
N PRO A 232 11.83 -5.89 -1.83
CA PRO A 232 12.33 -7.24 -1.63
C PRO A 232 13.87 -7.26 -1.57
N LYS A 233 14.41 -8.26 -0.87
CA LYS A 233 15.83 -8.60 -0.91
C LYS A 233 16.24 -9.04 -2.31
N LYS A 234 17.53 -8.94 -2.66
CA LYS A 234 18.04 -9.37 -3.97
C LYS A 234 18.46 -10.83 -3.99
N THR A 235 19.23 -11.23 -2.98
CA THR A 235 19.80 -12.57 -2.88
C THR A 235 18.99 -13.45 -1.95
N ILE A 236 18.92 -14.74 -2.25
CA ILE A 236 18.25 -15.72 -1.38
C ILE A 236 18.96 -15.78 -0.02
N ALA A 237 20.30 -15.73 -0.02
CA ALA A 237 21.10 -15.73 1.21
C ALA A 237 20.78 -14.55 2.13
N SER A 238 20.63 -13.32 1.60
CA SER A 238 20.24 -12.17 2.42
C SER A 238 18.79 -12.27 2.92
N GLY A 239 17.91 -12.89 2.15
CA GLY A 239 16.54 -13.20 2.55
C GLY A 239 16.48 -14.16 3.74
N ILE A 240 17.25 -15.26 3.67
CA ILE A 240 17.38 -16.22 4.78
C ILE A 240 17.98 -15.55 6.01
N ALA A 241 19.09 -14.82 5.85
CA ALA A 241 19.76 -14.14 6.96
C ALA A 241 18.83 -13.14 7.67
N LEU A 242 18.03 -12.39 6.90
CA LEU A 242 17.02 -11.51 7.49
C LEU A 242 15.94 -12.31 8.23
N ALA A 243 15.37 -13.34 7.62
CA ALA A 243 14.32 -14.15 8.26
C ALA A 243 14.80 -14.80 9.57
N ASP A 244 16.00 -15.39 9.57
CA ASP A 244 16.68 -15.99 10.73
C ASP A 244 16.91 -14.96 11.85
N SER A 245 17.22 -13.70 11.50
CA SER A 245 17.42 -12.64 12.48
C SER A 245 16.13 -12.10 13.12
N LEU A 246 14.97 -12.28 12.46
CA LEU A 246 13.71 -11.68 12.88
C LEU A 246 12.74 -12.69 13.49
N PHE A 247 12.77 -13.94 13.04
CA PHE A 247 11.72 -14.92 13.29
C PHE A 247 12.26 -16.19 13.92
N ALA A 248 11.50 -16.75 14.86
CA ALA A 248 11.74 -18.11 15.34
C ALA A 248 11.32 -19.15 14.30
N THR A 249 10.26 -18.85 13.55
CA THR A 249 9.78 -19.65 12.42
C THR A 249 9.37 -18.72 11.29
N GLY A 250 9.93 -18.85 10.10
CA GLY A 250 9.72 -17.89 9.02
C GLY A 250 9.63 -18.52 7.64
N GLU A 251 9.18 -17.70 6.68
CA GLU A 251 9.17 -18.05 5.27
C GLU A 251 10.02 -17.07 4.46
N VAL A 252 10.74 -17.57 3.47
CA VAL A 252 11.34 -16.77 2.40
C VAL A 252 10.62 -17.10 1.11
N ARG A 253 9.90 -16.12 0.56
CA ARG A 253 9.20 -16.21 -0.73
C ARG A 253 10.07 -15.61 -1.82
N VAL A 254 10.41 -16.42 -2.81
CA VAL A 254 11.36 -16.07 -3.86
C VAL A 254 10.62 -15.94 -5.18
N ALA A 255 10.68 -14.75 -5.78
CA ALA A 255 10.12 -14.49 -7.09
C ALA A 255 10.85 -15.27 -8.18
N GLN A 256 10.18 -15.46 -9.31
CA GLN A 256 10.68 -16.06 -10.52
C GLN A 256 11.96 -15.37 -11.01
N GLY A 257 12.76 -16.11 -11.79
CA GLY A 257 14.01 -15.62 -12.35
C GLY A 257 15.22 -16.44 -11.93
N VAL A 258 16.41 -15.99 -12.37
CA VAL A 258 17.68 -16.70 -12.16
C VAL A 258 18.50 -16.01 -11.07
N TYR A 259 18.89 -16.78 -10.06
CA TYR A 259 19.71 -16.37 -8.93
C TYR A 259 21.05 -17.09 -9.03
N SER A 260 22.02 -16.42 -9.65
CA SER A 260 23.39 -16.93 -9.75
C SER A 260 24.09 -16.83 -8.40
N ILE A 261 24.69 -17.93 -7.95
CA ILE A 261 25.44 -17.99 -6.69
C ILE A 261 26.90 -18.33 -6.98
N ASN A 262 27.81 -17.70 -6.23
CA ASN A 262 29.25 -18.02 -6.25
C ASN A 262 29.71 -18.64 -4.92
N SER A 263 28.77 -18.85 -4.01
CA SER A 263 28.93 -19.49 -2.70
C SER A 263 27.66 -20.28 -2.41
N GLN A 264 27.75 -21.26 -1.51
CA GLN A 264 26.58 -22.05 -1.13
C GLN A 264 25.48 -21.19 -0.48
N ILE A 265 24.23 -21.60 -0.64
CA ILE A 265 23.11 -21.10 0.16
C ILE A 265 22.96 -22.01 1.38
N ASP A 266 23.08 -21.44 2.57
CA ASP A 266 22.86 -22.18 3.83
C ASP A 266 21.41 -22.05 4.29
N LEU A 267 20.70 -23.18 4.34
CA LEU A 267 19.38 -23.27 4.94
C LEU A 267 19.48 -23.13 6.47
N LYS A 268 18.43 -22.55 7.07
CA LYS A 268 18.34 -22.29 8.51
C LYS A 268 17.13 -23.00 9.11
N GLU A 269 17.30 -23.45 10.35
CA GLU A 269 16.22 -24.12 11.06
C GLU A 269 15.02 -23.19 11.28
N GLY A 270 13.81 -23.71 11.07
CA GLY A 270 12.58 -22.94 11.17
C GLY A 270 12.30 -21.98 10.02
N ILE A 271 13.23 -21.82 9.06
CA ILE A 271 13.09 -20.88 7.93
C ILE A 271 12.83 -21.66 6.63
N SER A 272 11.56 -21.71 6.23
CA SER A 272 11.15 -22.38 4.98
C SER A 272 11.38 -21.52 3.76
N LEU A 273 11.78 -22.13 2.65
CA LEU A 273 11.97 -21.47 1.36
C LEU A 273 10.92 -21.93 0.36
N TYR A 274 10.26 -20.94 -0.24
CA TYR A 274 9.26 -21.16 -1.29
C TYR A 274 9.62 -20.37 -2.53
N GLY A 275 10.02 -21.09 -3.57
CA GLY A 275 10.24 -20.55 -4.89
C GLY A 275 8.97 -20.50 -5.71
N SER A 276 9.13 -19.94 -6.90
CA SER A 276 8.18 -19.85 -7.98
C SER A 276 6.98 -18.92 -7.76
N TYR A 277 7.25 -17.71 -7.25
CA TYR A 277 6.28 -16.62 -7.18
C TYR A 277 6.39 -15.69 -8.40
N LEU A 278 5.28 -15.08 -8.82
CA LEU A 278 5.34 -13.95 -9.75
C LEU A 278 6.17 -12.79 -9.16
N ASN A 279 6.64 -11.88 -10.01
CA ASN A 279 7.48 -10.74 -9.59
C ASN A 279 6.80 -9.81 -8.57
N ASP A 280 5.46 -9.78 -8.56
CA ASP A 280 4.64 -9.01 -7.61
C ASP A 280 4.17 -9.84 -6.41
N PHE A 281 4.56 -11.12 -6.34
CA PHE A 281 4.18 -12.09 -5.32
C PHE A 281 2.67 -12.35 -5.18
N SER A 282 1.86 -11.96 -6.17
CA SER A 282 0.40 -12.14 -6.16
C SER A 282 -0.02 -13.61 -6.30
N GLU A 283 0.80 -14.41 -6.99
CA GLU A 283 0.55 -15.82 -7.25
C GLU A 283 1.85 -16.64 -7.14
N ARG A 284 1.69 -17.91 -6.76
CA ARG A 284 2.75 -18.94 -6.83
C ARG A 284 2.39 -19.98 -7.88
N SER A 285 3.23 -20.17 -8.88
CA SER A 285 3.01 -21.13 -9.97
C SER A 285 4.29 -21.87 -10.34
N LEU A 286 4.32 -23.18 -10.10
CA LEU A 286 5.47 -24.04 -10.35
C LEU A 286 5.81 -24.20 -11.85
N SER A 287 4.84 -23.95 -12.74
CA SER A 287 5.04 -24.06 -14.20
C SER A 287 5.36 -22.72 -14.84
N ASN A 288 4.77 -21.62 -14.34
CA ASN A 288 4.78 -20.34 -15.05
C ASN A 288 5.74 -19.32 -14.41
N ALA A 289 6.05 -19.48 -13.12
CA ALA A 289 6.83 -18.52 -12.36
C ALA A 289 8.17 -19.09 -11.90
N VAL A 290 8.87 -19.87 -12.73
CA VAL A 290 10.03 -20.66 -12.31
C VAL A 290 11.15 -19.83 -11.64
N THR A 291 11.50 -20.18 -10.41
CA THR A 291 12.70 -19.68 -9.71
C THR A 291 13.87 -20.64 -9.94
N THR A 292 14.97 -20.13 -10.49
CA THR A 292 16.19 -20.91 -10.76
C THR A 292 17.34 -20.45 -9.87
N ILE A 293 17.90 -21.35 -9.07
CA ILE A 293 19.20 -21.18 -8.40
C ILE A 293 20.26 -21.75 -9.33
N GLN A 294 21.25 -20.94 -9.70
CA GLN A 294 22.32 -21.35 -10.60
C GLN A 294 23.67 -21.25 -9.91
N ASP A 295 24.29 -22.39 -9.63
CA ASP A 295 25.65 -22.41 -9.11
C ASP A 295 26.65 -22.04 -10.22
N GLY A 296 27.23 -20.84 -10.09
CA GLY A 296 28.12 -20.24 -11.08
C GLY A 296 29.59 -20.64 -10.90
N ARG A 297 29.91 -21.48 -9.91
CA ARG A 297 31.28 -21.92 -9.67
C ARG A 297 31.78 -22.85 -10.78
N THR A 298 33.08 -22.79 -11.05
CA THR A 298 33.73 -23.53 -12.16
C THR A 298 34.90 -24.41 -11.73
N SER A 299 35.18 -24.51 -10.43
CA SER A 299 36.25 -25.35 -9.88
C SER A 299 36.00 -25.71 -8.41
N GLY A 300 36.59 -26.82 -7.97
CA GLY A 300 36.54 -27.29 -6.58
C GLY A 300 35.25 -28.03 -6.22
N GLU A 301 35.11 -28.35 -4.93
CA GLU A 301 33.91 -28.99 -4.37
C GLU A 301 32.78 -27.96 -4.24
N CYS A 302 31.75 -28.10 -5.08
CA CYS A 302 30.65 -27.15 -5.17
C CYS A 302 29.36 -27.76 -4.63
N THR A 303 28.81 -27.18 -3.57
CA THR A 303 27.46 -27.50 -3.07
C THR A 303 26.57 -26.27 -3.20
N ALA A 304 25.54 -26.30 -4.04
CA ALA A 304 24.71 -25.12 -4.30
C ALA A 304 23.86 -24.75 -3.08
N ILE A 305 23.25 -25.75 -2.43
CA ILE A 305 22.43 -25.57 -1.23
C ILE A 305 22.93 -26.52 -0.13
N ALA A 306 23.19 -25.97 1.05
CA ALA A 306 23.64 -26.71 2.21
C ALA A 306 22.67 -26.52 3.39
N GLY A 307 22.65 -27.46 4.32
CA GLY A 307 21.85 -27.35 5.54
C GLY A 307 22.29 -28.37 6.59
N SER A 308 22.21 -27.99 7.86
CA SER A 308 22.53 -28.88 8.96
C SER A 308 21.63 -28.62 10.17
N SER A 309 21.27 -29.67 10.91
CA SER A 309 20.44 -29.58 12.12
C SER A 309 19.06 -28.92 11.87
N ILE A 310 18.42 -29.26 10.75
CA ILE A 310 17.14 -28.68 10.33
C ILE A 310 16.01 -29.67 10.64
N GLY A 311 15.02 -29.26 11.43
CA GLY A 311 13.83 -30.01 11.78
C GLY A 311 12.82 -30.15 10.65
N ASN A 312 11.74 -30.88 10.94
CA ASN A 312 10.71 -31.25 9.95
C ASN A 312 9.71 -30.13 9.64
N ALA A 313 9.73 -29.03 10.40
CA ALA A 313 8.92 -27.85 10.15
C ALA A 313 9.45 -27.01 8.97
N THR A 314 10.70 -27.24 8.56
CA THR A 314 11.36 -26.49 7.48
C THR A 314 11.11 -27.17 6.13
N ALA A 315 10.76 -26.37 5.12
CA ALA A 315 10.56 -26.85 3.75
C ALA A 315 11.47 -26.13 2.75
N PHE A 316 11.93 -26.86 1.74
CA PHE A 316 12.53 -26.32 0.52
C PHE A 316 11.67 -26.73 -0.68
N ASP A 317 10.97 -25.75 -1.27
CA ASP A 317 9.85 -26.02 -2.17
C ASP A 317 9.80 -25.13 -3.42
N GLY A 318 9.72 -25.74 -4.59
CA GLY A 318 9.39 -25.07 -5.85
C GLY A 318 10.54 -24.32 -6.52
N PHE A 319 11.76 -24.86 -6.46
CA PHE A 319 12.94 -24.31 -7.12
C PHE A 319 13.41 -25.20 -8.27
N THR A 320 13.95 -24.58 -9.32
CA THR A 320 14.94 -25.24 -10.18
C THR A 320 16.33 -24.98 -9.60
N VAL A 321 17.11 -26.01 -9.33
CA VAL A 321 18.49 -25.90 -8.81
C VAL A 321 19.45 -26.47 -9.84
N LYS A 322 20.35 -25.63 -10.36
CA LYS A 322 21.40 -26.04 -11.29
C LYS A 322 22.72 -26.17 -10.55
N GLY A 323 23.29 -27.37 -10.57
CA GLY A 323 24.63 -27.63 -10.04
C GLY A 323 25.72 -26.92 -10.86
N ALA A 324 26.89 -26.75 -10.25
CA ALA A 324 28.05 -26.12 -10.85
C ALA A 324 28.60 -26.92 -12.04
N SER A 325 29.26 -26.22 -12.98
CA SER A 325 30.03 -26.84 -14.06
C SER A 325 31.51 -26.70 -13.78
N THR A 326 32.06 -27.64 -13.01
CA THR A 326 33.42 -27.59 -12.47
C THR A 326 34.41 -28.40 -13.31
N GLY A 327 35.60 -27.82 -13.53
CA GLY A 327 36.75 -28.53 -14.12
C GLY A 327 37.55 -29.37 -13.12
N SER A 328 37.18 -29.33 -11.84
CA SER A 328 37.80 -30.09 -10.74
C SER A 328 36.79 -30.29 -9.60
N GLY A 329 36.97 -31.35 -8.80
CA GLY A 329 36.10 -31.63 -7.64
C GLY A 329 34.69 -32.11 -8.02
N SER A 330 33.76 -32.14 -7.06
CA SER A 330 32.37 -32.57 -7.23
C SER A 330 31.38 -31.41 -7.35
N SER A 331 30.21 -31.68 -7.92
CA SER A 331 29.08 -30.76 -8.04
C SER A 331 27.84 -31.36 -7.39
N VAL A 332 27.33 -30.73 -6.33
CA VAL A 332 26.20 -31.19 -5.52
C VAL A 332 25.12 -30.09 -5.53
N CYS A 333 23.92 -30.40 -6.00
CA CYS A 333 22.85 -29.39 -5.96
C CYS A 333 22.38 -29.12 -4.53
N MET A 334 22.20 -30.16 -3.72
CA MET A 334 21.77 -30.02 -2.33
C MET A 334 22.47 -31.03 -1.43
N SER A 335 23.05 -30.57 -0.33
CA SER A 335 23.65 -31.42 0.70
C SER A 335 23.11 -31.05 2.07
N ILE A 336 22.49 -32.02 2.75
CA ILE A 336 21.83 -31.80 4.03
C ILE A 336 22.33 -32.81 5.06
N SER A 337 22.69 -32.37 6.26
CA SER A 337 23.08 -33.23 7.37
C SER A 337 22.20 -33.06 8.60
N SER A 338 22.08 -34.08 9.45
CA SER A 338 21.41 -33.97 10.77
C SER A 338 20.00 -33.39 10.70
N SER A 339 19.23 -33.69 9.64
CA SER A 339 17.99 -32.98 9.33
C SER A 339 16.80 -33.87 9.02
N SER A 340 15.61 -33.28 9.09
CA SER A 340 14.30 -33.88 8.89
C SER A 340 13.42 -33.07 7.92
N LEU A 341 13.98 -32.08 7.22
CA LEU A 341 13.25 -31.14 6.37
C LEU A 341 12.48 -31.82 5.22
N SER A 342 11.48 -31.11 4.71
CA SER A 342 10.75 -31.49 3.50
C SER A 342 11.39 -30.87 2.25
N ILE A 343 11.83 -31.70 1.31
CA ILE A 343 12.36 -31.27 -0.01
C ILE A 343 11.33 -31.65 -1.06
N ARG A 344 10.62 -30.67 -1.64
CA ARG A 344 9.48 -30.98 -2.52
C ARG A 344 9.27 -30.07 -3.73
N ASN A 345 8.69 -30.61 -4.79
CA ASN A 345 8.33 -29.86 -6.00
C ASN A 345 9.52 -29.14 -6.67
N ASN A 346 10.74 -29.63 -6.50
CA ASN A 346 11.93 -29.02 -7.07
C ASN A 346 12.35 -29.73 -8.35
N THR A 347 13.03 -29.00 -9.22
CA THR A 347 13.77 -29.57 -10.36
C THR A 347 15.26 -29.42 -10.10
N PHE A 348 15.98 -30.53 -9.97
CA PHE A 348 17.44 -30.53 -9.82
C PHE A 348 18.09 -30.88 -11.16
N LEU A 349 18.91 -29.96 -11.69
CA LEU A 349 19.76 -30.20 -12.85
C LEU A 349 21.18 -30.38 -12.32
N CYS A 350 21.60 -31.64 -12.13
CA CYS A 350 22.92 -31.92 -11.57
C CYS A 350 24.01 -31.40 -12.51
N GLY A 351 25.11 -30.92 -11.92
CA GLY A 351 26.12 -30.18 -12.65
C GLY A 351 27.09 -31.04 -13.46
N THR A 352 28.07 -30.39 -14.07
CA THR A 352 29.21 -31.06 -14.72
C THR A 352 30.41 -31.04 -13.76
N ALA A 353 31.09 -32.15 -13.55
CA ALA A 353 32.21 -32.25 -12.60
C ALA A 353 33.18 -33.37 -12.99
N THR A 354 34.46 -33.25 -12.64
CA THR A 354 35.42 -34.37 -12.76
C THR A 354 35.24 -35.41 -11.66
N GLY A 355 34.76 -34.96 -10.49
CA GLY A 355 34.39 -35.81 -9.36
C GLY A 355 32.94 -36.31 -9.49
N ASP A 356 32.21 -36.28 -8.39
CA ASP A 356 30.81 -36.70 -8.39
C ASP A 356 29.88 -35.58 -8.88
N SER A 357 28.77 -35.95 -9.52
CA SER A 357 27.64 -35.05 -9.78
C SER A 357 26.42 -35.60 -9.04
N VAL A 358 25.92 -34.83 -8.07
CA VAL A 358 24.90 -35.27 -7.12
C VAL A 358 23.71 -34.31 -7.08
N GLY A 359 22.50 -34.86 -7.14
CA GLY A 359 21.27 -34.09 -6.97
C GLY A 359 21.05 -33.73 -5.51
N ILE A 360 20.65 -34.73 -4.71
CA ILE A 360 20.38 -34.57 -3.28
C ILE A 360 21.30 -35.52 -2.52
N SER A 361 22.06 -34.97 -1.57
CA SER A 361 22.84 -35.70 -0.59
C SER A 361 22.26 -35.49 0.80
N MET A 362 22.02 -36.58 1.53
CA MET A 362 21.55 -36.54 2.90
C MET A 362 22.41 -37.38 3.83
N ALA A 363 22.82 -36.80 4.96
CA ALA A 363 23.62 -37.46 5.99
C ALA A 363 23.01 -37.34 7.39
N SER A 364 23.20 -38.33 8.26
CA SER A 364 22.80 -38.29 9.70
C SER A 364 21.35 -37.87 9.95
N TYR A 365 20.40 -38.24 9.09
CA TYR A 365 19.05 -37.66 9.05
C TYR A 365 18.02 -38.39 9.93
N SER A 366 16.88 -37.73 10.20
CA SER A 366 15.75 -38.32 10.93
C SER A 366 14.42 -38.06 10.19
N SER A 367 13.89 -39.07 9.51
CA SER A 367 12.60 -39.01 8.80
C SER A 367 12.40 -37.85 7.80
N PRO A 368 13.40 -37.48 6.96
CA PRO A 368 13.20 -36.45 5.95
C PRO A 368 12.17 -36.87 4.89
N PHE A 369 11.55 -35.89 4.24
CA PHE A 369 10.56 -36.16 3.18
C PHE A 369 10.98 -35.57 1.84
N ILE A 370 11.35 -36.43 0.91
CA ILE A 370 11.74 -36.07 -0.46
C ILE A 370 10.56 -36.41 -1.38
N TYR A 371 9.84 -35.39 -1.85
CA TYR A 371 8.55 -35.56 -2.49
C TYR A 371 8.39 -34.79 -3.81
N ASN A 372 7.96 -35.45 -4.87
CA ASN A 372 7.58 -34.78 -6.13
C ASN A 372 8.71 -33.91 -6.72
N ASN A 373 9.96 -34.34 -6.60
CA ASN A 373 11.09 -33.68 -7.24
C ASN A 373 11.38 -34.34 -8.59
N VAL A 374 11.88 -33.55 -9.53
CA VAL A 374 12.46 -34.04 -10.79
C VAL A 374 13.96 -33.88 -10.71
N ILE A 375 14.73 -34.95 -10.82
CA ILE A 375 16.19 -34.92 -10.69
C ILE A 375 16.81 -35.43 -11.98
N TYR A 376 17.41 -34.52 -12.74
CA TYR A 376 18.23 -34.84 -13.90
C TYR A 376 19.66 -35.07 -13.44
N GLY A 377 20.23 -36.22 -13.79
CA GLY A 377 21.67 -36.44 -13.65
C GLY A 377 22.47 -35.38 -14.42
N GLY A 378 23.74 -35.24 -14.06
CA GLY A 378 24.67 -34.35 -14.76
C GLY A 378 25.74 -35.11 -15.52
N ASN A 379 26.88 -34.46 -15.76
CA ASN A 379 28.05 -35.09 -16.36
C ASN A 379 29.17 -35.22 -15.32
N ALA A 380 29.51 -36.44 -14.93
CA ALA A 380 30.47 -36.72 -13.86
C ALA A 380 31.62 -37.59 -14.35
N GLY A 381 32.84 -37.29 -13.92
CA GLY A 381 34.01 -38.15 -14.16
C GLY A 381 34.13 -39.32 -13.17
N SER A 382 33.36 -39.34 -12.08
CA SER A 382 33.39 -40.42 -11.06
C SER A 382 32.03 -41.10 -10.87
N ARG A 383 31.05 -40.40 -10.29
CA ARG A 383 29.71 -40.96 -10.02
C ARG A 383 28.63 -39.95 -10.32
N ASN A 384 27.53 -40.44 -10.87
CA ASN A 384 26.34 -39.64 -11.12
C ASN A 384 25.19 -40.15 -10.25
N ILE A 385 24.81 -39.38 -9.23
CA ILE A 385 23.88 -39.86 -8.19
C ILE A 385 22.71 -38.88 -8.05
N LYS A 386 21.46 -39.35 -8.20
CA LYS A 386 20.31 -38.44 -8.09
C LYS A 386 20.00 -38.19 -6.61
N ILE A 387 19.94 -39.26 -5.82
CA ILE A 387 19.79 -39.19 -4.36
C ILE A 387 20.83 -40.10 -3.71
N VAL A 388 21.63 -39.55 -2.81
CA VAL A 388 22.50 -40.33 -1.91
C VAL A 388 22.04 -40.12 -0.48
N MET A 389 21.91 -41.21 0.26
CA MET A 389 21.59 -41.18 1.68
C MET A 389 22.63 -41.96 2.47
N THR A 390 23.12 -41.33 3.53
CA THR A 390 24.18 -41.85 4.39
C THR A 390 23.72 -41.74 5.84
N GLN A 391 23.62 -42.85 6.56
CA GLN A 391 23.24 -42.92 7.98
C GLN A 391 21.96 -42.14 8.37
N GLY A 392 20.88 -42.84 8.71
CA GLY A 392 19.70 -42.20 9.27
C GLY A 392 18.46 -43.07 9.21
N SER A 393 17.38 -42.61 9.82
CA SER A 393 16.17 -43.43 9.98
C SER A 393 14.97 -42.91 9.19
N ASN A 394 14.15 -43.83 8.68
CA ASN A 394 12.81 -43.61 8.12
C ASN A 394 12.64 -42.51 7.05
N PRO A 395 13.57 -42.31 6.09
CA PRO A 395 13.37 -41.31 5.06
C PRO A 395 12.23 -41.74 4.13
N LYS A 396 11.39 -40.79 3.74
CA LYS A 396 10.29 -41.01 2.78
C LYS A 396 10.69 -40.39 1.45
N ILE A 397 10.79 -41.21 0.40
CA ILE A 397 11.15 -40.75 -0.95
C ILE A 397 10.01 -41.12 -1.88
N TYR A 398 9.10 -40.18 -2.15
CA TYR A 398 7.84 -40.45 -2.84
C TYR A 398 7.64 -39.58 -4.09
N ASN A 399 7.03 -40.15 -5.12
CA ASN A 399 6.61 -39.42 -6.34
C ASN A 399 7.74 -38.67 -7.06
N ASN A 400 9.01 -39.04 -6.88
CA ASN A 400 10.11 -38.35 -7.56
C ASN A 400 10.32 -38.93 -8.97
N THR A 401 10.72 -38.08 -9.91
CA THR A 401 11.10 -38.47 -11.27
C THR A 401 12.61 -38.36 -11.42
N LEU A 402 13.29 -39.50 -11.59
CA LEU A 402 14.75 -39.62 -11.53
C LEU A 402 15.30 -39.95 -12.92
N ILE A 403 15.90 -38.96 -13.57
CA ILE A 403 16.26 -39.00 -14.99
C ILE A 403 17.79 -39.17 -15.10
N ALA A 404 18.22 -40.21 -15.82
CA ALA A 404 19.64 -40.38 -16.15
C ALA A 404 20.06 -39.38 -17.24
N ASP A 405 21.30 -38.92 -17.16
CA ASP A 405 21.94 -38.13 -18.21
C ASP A 405 22.85 -39.03 -19.09
N THR A 406 23.46 -38.41 -20.09
CA THR A 406 24.34 -38.96 -21.11
C THR A 406 25.76 -39.32 -20.63
N GLY A 407 26.14 -38.92 -19.40
CA GLY A 407 27.43 -39.28 -18.80
C GLY A 407 27.64 -40.80 -18.65
N THR A 408 28.90 -41.24 -18.73
CA THR A 408 29.25 -42.64 -19.04
C THR A 408 29.62 -43.53 -17.84
N GLU A 409 29.79 -42.99 -16.63
CA GLU A 409 30.31 -43.77 -15.48
C GLU A 409 29.37 -43.80 -14.26
N ARG A 410 29.23 -44.99 -13.64
CA ARG A 410 28.56 -45.29 -12.34
C ARG A 410 27.32 -44.44 -12.03
N ARG A 411 26.19 -44.81 -12.64
CA ARG A 411 24.92 -44.07 -12.58
C ARG A 411 23.96 -44.65 -11.55
N TYR A 412 23.88 -44.02 -10.38
CA TYR A 412 22.97 -44.44 -9.31
C TYR A 412 21.68 -43.61 -9.33
N VAL A 413 20.55 -44.28 -9.21
CA VAL A 413 19.23 -43.62 -9.04
C VAL A 413 19.08 -43.16 -7.60
N ILE A 414 19.17 -44.11 -6.68
CA ILE A 414 19.23 -43.88 -5.24
C ILE A 414 20.38 -44.74 -4.74
N GLN A 415 21.33 -44.14 -4.04
CA GLN A 415 22.43 -44.85 -3.37
C GLN A 415 22.24 -44.76 -1.86
N LEU A 416 22.28 -45.91 -1.19
CA LEU A 416 22.23 -46.00 0.26
C LEU A 416 23.62 -46.39 0.76
N ARG A 417 24.23 -45.55 1.58
CA ARG A 417 25.56 -45.81 2.15
C ARG A 417 25.44 -46.17 3.61
N GLU A 418 25.88 -47.38 3.93
CA GLU A 418 26.03 -47.87 5.29
C GLU A 418 27.50 -47.73 5.72
N ASP A 419 28.00 -46.50 5.82
CA ASP A 419 29.29 -46.27 6.48
C ASP A 419 29.07 -46.32 8.00
N SER A 420 29.97 -47.02 8.71
CA SER A 420 30.05 -47.00 10.19
C SER A 420 28.80 -47.45 10.99
N GLY A 421 28.06 -48.46 10.51
CA GLY A 421 27.09 -49.20 11.33
C GLY A 421 25.70 -48.57 11.48
N GLY A 422 25.40 -47.49 10.75
CA GLY A 422 24.04 -46.97 10.61
C GLY A 422 23.30 -47.61 9.43
N SER A 423 22.12 -48.20 9.67
CA SER A 423 21.26 -48.77 8.62
C SER A 423 20.34 -47.71 8.02
N CYS A 424 20.29 -47.61 6.69
CA CYS A 424 19.39 -46.71 5.96
C CYS A 424 18.17 -47.49 5.44
N HIS A 425 16.98 -47.25 6.00
CA HIS A 425 15.74 -47.91 5.57
C HIS A 425 14.72 -46.93 4.98
N PRO A 426 14.87 -46.52 3.70
CA PRO A 426 13.92 -45.63 3.06
C PRO A 426 12.58 -46.32 2.79
N THR A 427 11.49 -45.58 2.95
CA THR A 427 10.23 -45.96 2.30
C THR A 427 10.19 -45.32 0.91
N LEU A 428 10.07 -46.15 -0.12
CA LEU A 428 9.98 -45.72 -1.52
C LEU A 428 8.56 -45.93 -2.04
N LYS A 429 7.98 -44.92 -2.70
CA LYS A 429 6.64 -45.03 -3.30
C LYS A 429 6.55 -44.21 -4.57
N ASN A 430 6.08 -44.81 -5.67
CA ASN A 430 5.78 -44.13 -6.94
C ASN A 430 6.93 -43.27 -7.50
N ASN A 431 8.19 -43.63 -7.23
CA ASN A 431 9.31 -42.96 -7.91
C ASN A 431 9.46 -43.57 -9.31
N SER A 432 9.62 -42.72 -10.32
CA SER A 432 9.86 -43.14 -11.71
C SER A 432 11.34 -42.97 -12.07
N ASN A 433 11.83 -43.82 -12.96
CA ASN A 433 13.18 -43.71 -13.52
C ASN A 433 13.19 -43.88 -15.05
N SER A 434 14.20 -43.33 -15.70
CA SER A 434 14.50 -43.61 -17.12
C SER A 434 15.22 -44.96 -17.26
N PRO A 435 15.04 -45.72 -18.37
CA PRO A 435 15.57 -47.08 -18.55
C PRO A 435 17.08 -47.26 -18.38
N ASN A 436 17.85 -46.17 -18.43
CA ASN A 436 19.32 -46.17 -18.33
C ASN A 436 19.84 -45.87 -16.91
N ALA A 437 18.96 -45.80 -15.92
CA ALA A 437 19.29 -45.49 -14.54
C ALA A 437 19.30 -46.80 -13.72
N ILE A 438 20.31 -47.64 -13.95
CA ILE A 438 20.39 -48.97 -13.35
C ILE A 438 21.49 -48.97 -12.30
N GLU A 439 21.07 -48.83 -11.03
CA GLU A 439 21.49 -49.60 -9.85
C GLU A 439 20.93 -48.91 -8.58
N LEU A 440 20.17 -49.68 -7.78
CA LEU A 440 20.03 -49.40 -6.35
C LEU A 440 21.30 -49.95 -5.72
N GLY A 441 22.17 -49.05 -5.25
CA GLY A 441 23.48 -49.39 -4.68
C GLY A 441 23.49 -49.24 -3.17
#